data_AF-A0A821A9Y5-F1
#
_entry.id   AF-A0A821A9Y5-F1
#
_cell.length_a   1.000
_cell.length_b   1.000
_cell.length_c   1.000
_cell.angle_alpha   90.00
_cell.angle_beta   90.00
_cell.angle_gamma   90.00
#
_symmetry.space_group_name_H-M   'P 1'
#
loop_
_entity.id
_entity.type
_entity.pdbx_description
1 polymer ?
#
loop_
_entity_poly.entity_id
_entity_poly.type
_entity_poly.pdbx_seq_one_letter_code
_entity_poly.pdbx_strand_id
1 'polypeptide(L)'
;MSSDHVLSLILRWSVFGTFFGHGCLAVRFVPGWLPYLRVVGIGHEWARRFMPIIGLLDVIIGFIYLFTDSCPLIHCWAFVWGLSTAVIRPLSGESIFGCIERTGNFLPALALLWLCSGQHFGYYLFVCVGMIGALAISGLIFKMTGIFNK
;
A
#
# COMPACT_ATOMS: atom_id res chain seq x y z
N MET A 1 25.76 -0.95 16.88
CA MET A 1 24.35 -0.68 16.52
C MET A 1 23.48 -1.35 17.58
N SER A 2 22.43 -0.69 18.06
CA SER A 2 21.45 -1.33 18.96
C SER A 2 20.62 -2.37 18.20
N SER A 3 20.04 -3.33 18.91
CA SER A 3 19.13 -4.34 18.31
C SER A 3 17.96 -3.68 17.57
N ASP A 4 17.41 -2.58 18.11
CA ASP A 4 16.30 -1.84 17.50
C ASP A 4 16.69 -1.22 16.16
N HIS A 5 17.92 -0.74 16.05
CA HIS A 5 18.42 -0.16 14.81
C HIS A 5 18.63 -1.23 13.73
N VAL A 6 19.14 -2.41 14.09
CA VAL A 6 19.26 -3.55 13.17
C VAL A 6 17.87 -4.04 12.74
N LEU A 7 16.92 -4.13 13.68
CA LEU A 7 15.54 -4.49 13.38
C LEU A 7 14.88 -3.50 12.41
N SER A 8 15.03 -2.19 12.66
CA SER A 8 14.54 -1.17 11.74
C SER A 8 15.10 -1.36 10.33
N LEU A 9 16.42 -1.59 10.20
CA LEU A 9 17.05 -1.82 8.90
C LEU A 9 16.46 -3.03 8.16
N ILE A 10 16.26 -4.15 8.84
CA ILE A 10 15.65 -5.36 8.25
C ILE A 10 14.22 -5.06 7.76
N LEU A 11 13.42 -4.40 8.59
CA LEU A 11 12.04 -4.06 8.23
C LEU A 11 11.99 -3.08 7.05
N ARG A 12 12.91 -2.10 6.99
CA ARG A 12 13.01 -1.14 5.88
C ARG A 12 13.36 -1.83 4.57
N TRP A 13 14.29 -2.79 4.60
CA TRP A 13 14.59 -3.62 3.43
C TRP A 13 13.38 -4.46 2.98
N SER A 14 12.59 -4.98 3.92
CA SER A 14 11.36 -5.70 3.61
C SER A 14 10.33 -4.80 2.92
N VAL A 15 10.13 -3.58 3.43
CA VAL A 15 9.23 -2.61 2.79
C VAL A 15 9.77 -2.16 1.44
N PHE A 16 11.07 -1.85 1.33
CA PHE A 16 11.72 -1.53 0.05
C PHE A 16 11.48 -2.62 -0.99
N GLY A 17 11.79 -3.89 -0.67
CA GLY A 17 11.62 -5.00 -1.61
C GLY A 17 10.17 -5.15 -2.07
N THR A 18 9.22 -4.99 -1.15
CA THR A 18 7.78 -5.03 -1.46
C THR A 18 7.38 -3.90 -2.41
N PHE A 19 7.66 -2.66 -2.04
CA PHE A 19 7.23 -1.47 -2.78
C PHE A 19 7.97 -1.31 -4.10
N PHE A 20 9.29 -1.52 -4.12
CA PHE A 20 10.07 -1.50 -5.36
C PHE A 20 9.62 -2.59 -6.32
N GLY A 21 9.46 -3.83 -5.84
CA GLY A 21 9.04 -4.96 -6.66
C GLY A 21 7.65 -4.75 -7.26
N HIS A 22 6.66 -4.39 -6.45
CA HIS A 22 5.31 -4.07 -6.95
C HIS A 22 5.35 -2.84 -7.86
N GLY A 23 6.06 -1.79 -7.48
CA GLY A 23 6.19 -0.58 -8.28
C GLY A 23 6.70 -0.84 -9.70
N CYS A 24 7.78 -1.61 -9.84
CA CYS A 24 8.30 -2.02 -11.15
C CYS A 24 7.29 -2.84 -11.98
N LEU A 25 6.50 -3.70 -11.34
CA LEU A 25 5.44 -4.46 -12.03
C LEU A 25 4.29 -3.54 -12.47
N ALA A 26 3.90 -2.56 -11.65
CA ALA A 26 2.82 -1.63 -12.00
C ALA A 26 3.22 -0.68 -13.14
N VAL A 27 4.46 -0.18 -13.13
CA VAL A 27 5.03 0.66 -14.21
C VAL A 27 4.92 -0.04 -15.56
N ARG A 28 5.13 -1.35 -15.59
CA ARG A 28 5.03 -2.18 -16.81
C ARG A 28 3.60 -2.58 -17.19
N PHE A 29 2.60 -2.16 -16.41
CA PHE A 29 1.20 -2.53 -16.59
C PHE A 29 1.00 -4.04 -16.72
N VAL A 30 1.11 -4.79 -15.61
CA VAL A 30 0.75 -6.21 -15.59
C VAL A 30 -0.79 -6.35 -15.63
N PRO A 31 -1.39 -7.00 -16.65
CA PRO A 31 -2.84 -7.07 -16.82
C PRO A 31 -3.61 -7.68 -15.63
N GLY A 32 -2.94 -8.50 -14.82
CA GLY A 32 -3.52 -9.13 -13.64
C GLY A 32 -4.03 -8.15 -12.57
N TRP A 33 -3.69 -6.86 -12.63
CA TRP A 33 -4.15 -5.87 -11.64
C TRP A 33 -5.40 -5.11 -12.08
N LEU A 34 -5.83 -5.30 -13.33
CA LEU A 34 -7.05 -4.69 -13.84
C LEU A 34 -8.30 -5.08 -13.03
N PRO A 35 -8.51 -6.36 -12.63
CA PRO A 35 -9.65 -6.72 -11.79
C PRO A 35 -9.68 -5.93 -10.47
N TYR A 36 -8.52 -5.64 -9.89
CA TYR A 36 -8.41 -4.86 -8.65
C TYR A 36 -8.88 -3.43 -8.86
N LEU A 37 -8.44 -2.76 -9.93
CA LEU A 37 -8.86 -1.39 -10.22
C LEU A 37 -10.36 -1.28 -10.56
N ARG A 38 -10.94 -2.32 -11.17
CA ARG A 38 -12.39 -2.39 -11.40
C ARG A 38 -13.19 -2.45 -10.09
N VAL A 39 -12.66 -3.09 -9.04
CA VAL A 39 -13.29 -3.11 -7.71
C VAL A 39 -13.49 -1.69 -7.16
N VAL A 40 -12.70 -0.70 -7.57
CA VAL A 40 -12.86 0.72 -7.16
C VAL A 40 -13.45 1.60 -8.26
N GLY A 41 -14.05 1.02 -9.31
CA GLY A 41 -14.73 1.78 -10.36
C GLY A 41 -13.82 2.36 -11.44
N ILE A 42 -12.59 1.86 -11.57
CA ILE A 42 -11.64 2.27 -12.61
C ILE A 42 -11.65 1.25 -13.74
N GLY A 43 -12.04 1.72 -14.93
CA GLY A 43 -12.11 0.98 -16.18
C GLY A 43 -10.76 0.75 -16.84
N HIS A 44 -10.75 0.06 -17.98
CA HIS A 44 -9.51 -0.40 -18.60
C HIS A 44 -8.66 0.73 -19.17
N GLU A 45 -9.30 1.76 -19.76
CA GLU A 45 -8.57 2.89 -20.32
C GLU A 45 -7.84 3.66 -19.22
N TRP A 46 -8.55 3.96 -18.13
CA TRP A 46 -7.98 4.67 -16.98
C TRP A 46 -6.98 3.83 -16.19
N ALA A 47 -7.23 2.52 -16.05
CA ALA A 47 -6.28 1.61 -15.41
C ALA A 47 -4.90 1.66 -16.09
N ARG A 48 -4.85 1.68 -17.42
CA ARG A 48 -3.59 1.81 -18.18
C ARG A 48 -2.84 3.12 -17.91
N ARG A 49 -3.54 4.19 -17.54
CA ARG A 49 -2.95 5.50 -17.21
C ARG A 49 -2.52 5.58 -15.75
N PHE A 50 -3.34 5.08 -14.83
CA PHE A 50 -3.08 5.17 -13.39
C PHE A 50 -2.04 4.16 -12.90
N MET A 51 -2.02 2.95 -13.47
CA MET A 51 -1.09 1.91 -13.04
C MET A 51 0.38 2.33 -13.08
N PRO A 52 0.90 2.96 -14.16
CA PRO A 52 2.27 3.43 -14.15
C PRO A 52 2.55 4.52 -13.12
N ILE A 53 1.57 5.38 -12.85
CA ILE A 53 1.69 6.45 -11.84
C ILE A 53 1.74 5.83 -10.44
N ILE A 54 0.84 4.89 -10.13
CA ILE A 54 0.85 4.13 -8.89
C ILE A 54 2.18 3.41 -8.72
N GLY A 55 2.68 2.77 -9.78
CA GLY A 55 3.96 2.06 -9.75
C GLY A 55 5.15 2.97 -9.49
N LEU A 56 5.17 4.15 -10.11
CA LEU A 56 6.21 5.14 -9.86
C LEU A 56 6.19 5.62 -8.41
N LEU A 57 5.00 5.87 -7.85
CA LEU A 57 4.83 6.23 -6.43
C LEU A 57 5.35 5.11 -5.52
N ASP A 58 5.03 3.84 -5.82
CA ASP A 58 5.54 2.70 -5.05
C ASP A 58 7.07 2.61 -5.10
N VAL A 59 7.68 2.82 -6.27
CA VAL A 59 9.16 2.86 -6.39
C VAL A 59 9.75 3.98 -5.53
N ILE A 60 9.17 5.18 -5.58
CA ILE A 60 9.61 6.33 -4.77
C ILE A 60 9.52 6.00 -3.28
N ILE A 61 8.37 5.48 -2.82
CA ILE A 61 8.19 5.08 -1.43
C ILE A 61 9.23 4.03 -1.03
N GLY A 62 9.46 3.01 -1.86
CA GLY A 62 10.50 2.01 -1.63
C GLY A 62 11.86 2.66 -1.37
N PHE A 63 12.30 3.55 -2.26
CA PHE A 63 13.58 4.24 -2.08
C PHE A 63 13.63 5.12 -0.83
N ILE A 64 12.54 5.81 -0.46
CA ILE A 64 12.51 6.61 0.77
C ILE A 64 12.84 5.75 2.00
N TYR A 65 12.37 4.51 2.05
CA TYR A 65 12.68 3.58 3.15
C TYR A 65 14.17 3.23 3.22
N LEU A 66 14.95 3.35 2.15
CA LEU A 66 16.41 3.15 2.22
C LEU A 66 17.13 4.32 2.92
N PHE A 67 16.52 5.50 2.96
CA PHE A 67 17.15 6.72 3.50
C PHE A 67 16.57 7.18 4.84
N THR A 68 15.30 6.90 5.15
CA THR A 68 14.67 7.32 6.41
C THR A 68 13.65 6.33 6.97
N ASP A 69 13.57 6.27 8.29
CA ASP A 69 12.58 5.55 9.11
C ASP A 69 11.96 6.42 10.21
N SER A 70 12.21 7.73 10.16
CA SER A 70 11.82 8.66 11.22
C SER A 70 10.48 9.34 10.94
N CYS A 71 9.76 8.95 9.89
CA CYS A 71 8.50 9.57 9.48
C CYS A 71 7.32 8.62 9.69
N PRO A 72 6.61 8.67 10.84
CA PRO A 72 5.46 7.81 11.10
C PRO A 72 4.40 7.81 9.99
N LEU A 73 4.16 8.96 9.35
CA LEU A 73 3.16 9.08 8.29
C LEU A 73 3.48 8.23 7.05
N ILE A 74 4.76 8.04 6.71
CA ILE A 74 5.14 7.16 5.59
C ILE A 74 4.88 5.69 5.91
N HIS A 75 4.99 5.32 7.19
CA HIS A 75 4.65 4.00 7.69
C HIS A 75 3.14 3.77 7.71
N CYS A 76 2.35 4.79 8.10
CA CYS A 76 0.89 4.77 7.94
C CYS A 76 0.49 4.55 6.47
N TRP A 77 1.06 5.34 5.55
CA TRP A 77 0.79 5.20 4.12
C TRP A 77 1.13 3.80 3.62
N ALA A 78 2.34 3.31 3.89
CA ALA A 78 2.78 2.01 3.39
C ALA A 78 1.94 0.85 3.96
N PHE A 79 1.59 0.92 5.25
CA PHE A 79 0.71 -0.05 5.88
C PHE A 79 -0.69 -0.03 5.25
N VAL A 80 -1.31 1.14 5.15
CA VAL A 80 -2.68 1.28 4.62
C VAL A 80 -2.74 0.88 3.14
N TRP A 81 -1.77 1.29 2.33
CA TRP A 81 -1.69 0.94 0.91
C TRP A 81 -1.46 -0.57 0.71
N GLY A 82 -0.49 -1.15 1.43
CA GLY A 82 -0.22 -2.58 1.38
C GLY A 82 -1.39 -3.43 1.86
N LEU A 83 -2.07 -3.02 2.94
CA LEU A 83 -3.28 -3.68 3.42
C LEU A 83 -4.42 -3.57 2.39
N SER A 84 -4.65 -2.39 1.82
CA SER A 84 -5.70 -2.16 0.83
C SER A 84 -5.49 -3.04 -0.41
N THR A 85 -4.24 -3.15 -0.89
CA THR A 85 -3.90 -4.01 -2.04
C THR A 85 -3.95 -5.52 -1.72
N ALA A 86 -3.82 -5.91 -0.44
CA ALA A 86 -4.08 -7.28 -0.02
C ALA A 86 -5.58 -7.59 0.03
N VAL A 87 -6.38 -6.68 0.63
CA VAL A 87 -7.84 -6.83 0.79
C VAL A 87 -8.58 -6.73 -0.53
N ILE A 88 -8.07 -5.99 -1.52
CA ILE A 88 -8.74 -5.87 -2.82
C ILE A 88 -8.82 -7.21 -3.59
N ARG A 89 -7.95 -8.18 -3.27
CA ARG A 89 -7.91 -9.50 -3.90
C ARG A 89 -9.17 -10.31 -3.67
N PRO A 90 -9.58 -10.61 -2.42
CA PRO A 90 -10.86 -11.27 -2.18
C PRO A 90 -12.03 -10.46 -2.72
N LEU A 91 -11.96 -9.11 -2.69
CA LEU A 91 -13.00 -8.26 -3.30
C LEU A 91 -13.08 -8.38 -4.82
N SER A 92 -12.00 -8.79 -5.50
CA SER A 92 -11.98 -9.10 -6.93
C SER A 92 -12.32 -10.56 -7.26
N GLY A 93 -12.67 -11.37 -6.25
CA GLY A 93 -13.03 -12.79 -6.42
C GLY A 93 -11.89 -13.78 -6.24
N GLU A 94 -10.71 -13.34 -5.78
CA GLU A 94 -9.63 -14.25 -5.39
C GLU A 94 -9.86 -14.89 -4.01
N SER A 95 -9.08 -15.91 -3.67
CA SER A 95 -9.13 -16.53 -2.35
C SER A 95 -8.70 -15.57 -1.24
N ILE A 96 -9.37 -15.63 -0.08
CA ILE A 96 -8.96 -14.89 1.13
C ILE A 96 -7.54 -15.24 1.57
N PHE A 97 -7.07 -16.45 1.27
CA PHE A 97 -5.69 -16.86 1.53
C PHE A 97 -4.67 -16.01 0.76
N GLY A 98 -5.04 -15.45 -0.39
CA GLY A 98 -4.21 -14.47 -1.11
C GLY A 98 -4.03 -13.16 -0.34
N CYS A 99 -4.99 -12.76 0.50
CA CYS A 99 -4.81 -11.63 1.41
C CYS A 99 -3.90 -12.00 2.59
N ILE A 100 -4.07 -13.20 3.17
CA ILE A 100 -3.31 -13.67 4.33
C ILE A 100 -1.83 -13.88 3.98
N GLU A 101 -1.54 -14.48 2.81
CA GLU A 101 -0.19 -14.67 2.29
C GLU A 101 0.57 -13.35 2.12
N ARG A 102 -0.15 -12.24 1.90
CA ARG A 102 0.41 -10.89 1.72
C ARG A 102 0.59 -10.09 3.00
N THR A 103 0.35 -10.69 4.17
CA THR A 103 0.62 -10.03 5.47
C THR A 103 2.05 -9.50 5.57
N GLY A 104 3.02 -10.22 4.99
CA GLY A 104 4.41 -9.78 4.89
C GLY A 104 4.63 -8.50 4.08
N ASN A 105 3.68 -8.06 3.26
CA ASN A 105 3.80 -6.84 2.46
C ASN A 105 3.55 -5.57 3.29
N PHE A 106 2.71 -5.64 4.32
CA PHE A 106 2.24 -4.45 5.04
C PHE A 106 2.57 -4.47 6.54
N LEU A 107 2.68 -5.63 7.18
CA LEU A 107 3.05 -5.71 8.60
C LEU A 107 4.46 -5.16 8.91
N PRO A 108 5.47 -5.24 8.02
CA PRO A 108 6.75 -4.59 8.28
C PRO A 108 6.62 -3.07 8.43
N ALA A 109 5.74 -2.42 7.65
CA ALA A 109 5.46 -1.00 7.79
C ALA A 109 4.76 -0.68 9.12
N LEU A 110 3.82 -1.54 9.57
CA LEU A 110 3.18 -1.38 10.88
C LEU A 110 4.17 -1.56 12.04
N ALA A 111 5.11 -2.50 11.91
CA ALA A 111 6.18 -2.70 12.89
C ALA A 111 7.12 -1.48 12.95
N LEU A 112 7.49 -0.90 11.80
CA LEU A 112 8.25 0.35 11.76
C LEU A 112 7.49 1.51 12.39
N LEU A 113 6.18 1.61 12.13
CA LEU A 113 5.32 2.61 12.76
C LEU A 113 5.37 2.49 14.30
N TRP A 114 5.27 1.27 14.82
CA TRP A 114 5.40 1.00 16.26
C TRP A 114 6.76 1.48 16.80
N LEU A 115 7.85 1.06 16.17
CA LEU A 115 9.21 1.40 16.60
C LEU A 115 9.48 2.91 16.60
N CYS A 116 8.99 3.65 15.59
CA CYS A 116 9.29 5.07 15.45
C CYS A 116 8.34 6.00 16.24
N SER A 117 7.12 5.54 16.58
CA SER A 117 6.09 6.40 17.19
C SER A 117 5.97 6.30 18.72
N GLY A 118 6.48 5.22 19.33
CA GLY A 118 6.48 5.03 20.78
C GLY A 118 5.09 5.23 21.39
N GLN A 119 4.99 6.11 22.38
CA GLN A 119 3.71 6.44 23.06
C GLN A 119 2.62 7.01 22.14
N HIS A 120 2.99 7.54 20.96
CA HIS A 120 2.05 8.11 19.99
C HIS A 120 1.48 7.08 19.02
N PHE A 121 1.81 5.79 19.15
CA PHE A 121 1.35 4.74 18.24
C PHE A 121 -0.18 4.72 18.06
N GLY A 122 -0.94 4.88 19.16
CA GLY A 122 -2.40 4.89 19.11
C GLY A 122 -2.98 6.02 18.23
N TYR A 123 -2.34 7.20 18.23
CA TYR A 123 -2.72 8.30 17.35
C TYR A 123 -2.52 7.92 15.88
N TYR A 124 -1.38 7.32 15.54
CA TYR A 124 -1.11 6.92 14.16
C TYR A 124 -1.98 5.75 13.68
N LEU A 125 -2.39 4.85 14.59
CA LEU A 125 -3.38 3.83 14.26
C LEU A 125 -4.74 4.46 13.91
N PHE A 126 -5.16 5.49 14.66
CA PHE A 126 -6.35 6.27 14.32
C PHE A 126 -6.23 6.97 12.96
N VAL A 127 -5.05 7.52 12.64
CA VAL A 127 -4.75 8.06 11.31
C VAL A 127 -4.90 6.99 10.22
N CYS A 128 -4.37 5.78 10.43
CA CYS A 128 -4.50 4.68 9.48
C CYS A 128 -5.97 4.32 9.20
N VAL A 129 -6.81 4.27 10.24
CA VAL A 129 -8.26 4.03 10.10
C VAL A 129 -8.91 5.13 9.26
N GLY A 130 -8.58 6.40 9.50
CA GLY A 130 -9.06 7.52 8.70
C GLY A 130 -8.66 7.41 7.21
N MET A 131 -7.41 7.02 6.93
CA MET A 131 -6.91 6.82 5.57
C MET A 131 -7.63 5.66 4.85
N ILE A 132 -7.90 4.55 5.54
CA ILE A 132 -8.69 3.44 4.99
C ILE A 132 -10.10 3.93 4.62
N GLY A 133 -10.73 4.68 5.51
CA GLY A 133 -12.04 5.29 5.26
C GLY A 133 -12.02 6.21 4.03
N ALA A 134 -11.00 7.06 3.90
CA ALA A 134 -10.85 7.94 2.75
C ALA A 134 -10.71 7.17 1.43
N LEU A 135 -9.88 6.11 1.40
CA LEU A 135 -9.73 5.26 0.21
C LEU A 135 -11.04 4.56 -0.17
N ALA A 136 -11.77 4.04 0.81
CA ALA A 136 -13.07 3.40 0.59
C ALA A 136 -14.11 4.38 0.02
N ILE A 137 -14.18 5.59 0.57
CA ILE A 137 -15.07 6.66 0.09
C ILE A 137 -14.70 7.08 -1.34
N SER A 138 -13.41 7.26 -1.64
CA SER A 138 -12.98 7.58 -3.01
C SER A 138 -13.41 6.52 -4.02
N GLY A 139 -13.21 5.23 -3.69
CA GLY A 139 -13.66 4.13 -4.56
C GLY A 139 -15.18 4.10 -4.77
N LEU A 140 -15.97 4.44 -3.74
CA LEU A 140 -17.43 4.56 -3.86
C LEU A 140 -17.82 5.73 -4.78
N ILE A 141 -17.17 6.89 -4.63
CA ILE A 141 -17.41 8.06 -5.49
C ILE A 141 -17.09 7.73 -6.94
N PHE A 142 -15.97 7.06 -7.23
CA PHE A 142 -15.61 6.67 -8.59
C PHE A 142 -16.66 5.76 -9.23
N LYS A 143 -17.21 4.80 -8.46
CA LYS A 143 -18.31 3.94 -8.91
C LYS A 143 -19.61 4.72 -9.17
N MET A 144 -20.01 5.58 -8.22
CA MET A 144 -21.27 6.32 -8.31
C MET A 144 -21.27 7.33 -9.45
N THR A 145 -20.15 8.01 -9.67
CA THR A 145 -20.03 9.04 -10.71
C THR A 145 -19.73 8.45 -12.09
N GLY A 146 -19.17 7.24 -12.15
CA GLY A 146 -18.76 6.61 -13.41
C GLY A 146 -17.63 7.37 -14.14
N ILE A 147 -16.98 8.34 -13.48
CA ILE A 147 -16.00 9.24 -14.09
C ILE A 147 -14.82 8.48 -14.73
N PHE A 148 -14.49 7.30 -14.19
CA PHE A 148 -13.42 6.44 -14.68
C PHE A 148 -13.89 5.10 -15.26
N ASN A 149 -15.17 4.94 -15.59
CA ASN A 149 -15.71 3.62 -15.95
C ASN A 149 -15.31 3.11 -17.35
N LYS A 150 -14.64 3.95 -18.15
CA LYS A 150 -14.14 3.62 -19.50
C LYS A 150 -12.83 2.81 -19.47
#